data_AF-A0A6M0G247-F1
#
_entry.id   AF-A0A6M0G247-F1
#
_cell.length_a   1.000
_cell.length_b   1.000
_cell.length_c   1.000
_cell.angle_alpha   90.00
_cell.angle_beta   90.00
_cell.angle_gamma   90.00
#
_symmetry.space_group_name_H-M   'P 1'
#
loop_
_entity.id
_entity.type
_entity.pdbx_description
1 polymer ?
#
loop_
_entity_poly.entity_id
_entity_poly.type
_entity_poly.pdbx_seq_one_letter_code
_entity_poly.pdbx_strand_id
1 'polypeptide(L)'
;MTGQLYKGYLRQLSTGSTPDLPLLVYRISDNQDIVIGRDPNCQIVLDQNQYTIVSRRHLAIRPPFSEENDLPQWEICDLDSANGTYLNGQLLQGCQNLVSGDRIELGQNGPQFIFEDQSNYGESSSSASSPKSNVRSAISKPTKPSSTSRRPKSDLVTLTQLFPIFSTGRDLTQKAFLIPGILTVFFVVLMFAAVGEPIVFNLLIAAYLAGAALFFVYQLCGKPKPWWVLLSCAIATALILISPLLPVFITVFREILPGNLPNQGEQISFGSLLIQMFFGAGLMEELLKALPVLGAFVLGKLLRFPWRQRVGIWEPLDGILLGAASAVGFTLVETLGQYVPEIMNNVTLQSGEGQGQLLGLQLLIPRVLGSVAGHMAYSGYLGYFIGLSVLKPRQGWLILLIGYISASALHALWNTTGYISGLLLAIVGVLSYAFLAAAILKARALSPTRSQNFATRFFGD
;
A
#
# COMPACT_ATOMS: atom_id res chain seq x y z
N MET A 1 -10.95 -59.20 -6.19
CA MET A 1 -11.62 -57.88 -6.15
C MET A 1 -10.86 -56.97 -7.09
N THR A 2 -11.40 -56.75 -8.28
CA THR A 2 -10.83 -55.92 -9.34
C THR A 2 -11.03 -54.45 -8.98
N GLY A 3 -9.99 -53.77 -8.51
CA GLY A 3 -10.05 -52.33 -8.23
C GLY A 3 -10.13 -51.54 -9.54
N GLN A 4 -11.32 -51.05 -9.89
CA GLN A 4 -11.47 -50.00 -10.89
C GLN A 4 -10.81 -48.73 -10.34
N LEU A 5 -9.75 -48.26 -11.02
CA LEU A 5 -9.09 -46.99 -10.72
C LEU A 5 -9.90 -45.86 -11.37
N TYR A 6 -10.72 -45.16 -10.59
CA TYR A 6 -11.37 -43.92 -11.02
C TYR A 6 -10.32 -42.81 -11.09
N LYS A 7 -10.19 -42.16 -12.24
CA LYS A 7 -9.20 -41.09 -12.44
C LYS A 7 -9.94 -39.80 -12.79
N GLY A 8 -10.22 -39.02 -11.75
CA GLY A 8 -10.75 -37.66 -11.88
C GLY A 8 -9.64 -36.65 -12.17
N TYR A 9 -9.91 -35.71 -13.08
CA TYR A 9 -9.05 -34.59 -13.41
C TYR A 9 -9.84 -33.28 -13.36
N LEU A 10 -9.19 -32.21 -12.90
CA LEU A 10 -9.66 -30.85 -13.09
C LEU A 10 -8.77 -30.15 -14.10
N ARG A 11 -9.35 -29.74 -15.22
CA ARG A 11 -8.68 -28.89 -16.20
C ARG A 11 -9.06 -27.44 -15.93
N GLN A 12 -8.09 -26.62 -15.57
CA GLN A 12 -8.32 -25.18 -15.43
C GLN A 12 -8.55 -24.56 -16.81
N LEU A 13 -9.63 -23.79 -16.93
CA LEU A 13 -9.91 -23.03 -18.14
C LEU A 13 -9.24 -21.66 -18.06
N SER A 14 -8.72 -21.20 -19.20
CA SER A 14 -8.13 -19.86 -19.31
C SER A 14 -9.20 -18.81 -19.01
N THR A 15 -9.02 -18.05 -17.94
CA THR A 15 -9.77 -16.83 -17.66
C THR A 15 -9.31 -15.78 -18.65
N GLY A 16 -9.95 -15.78 -19.82
CA GLY A 16 -9.60 -15.04 -21.04
C GLY A 16 -8.58 -13.91 -20.92
N SER A 17 -7.35 -14.17 -21.39
CA SER A 17 -6.53 -13.27 -22.22
C SER A 17 -5.11 -13.82 -22.51
N THR A 18 -4.94 -15.12 -22.74
CA THR A 18 -3.73 -15.71 -23.34
C THR A 18 -4.09 -17.07 -23.97
N PRO A 19 -3.92 -17.28 -25.29
CA PRO A 19 -4.25 -18.57 -25.93
C PRO A 19 -3.27 -19.72 -25.64
N ASP A 20 -2.12 -19.47 -25.01
CA ASP A 20 -0.98 -20.42 -25.02
C ASP A 20 -0.35 -20.76 -23.65
N LEU A 21 -1.03 -20.48 -22.53
CA LEU A 21 -0.60 -21.07 -21.25
C LEU A 21 -1.00 -22.56 -21.24
N PRO A 22 -0.09 -23.50 -20.89
CA PRO A 22 -0.46 -24.90 -20.74
C PRO A 22 -1.60 -25.00 -19.72
N LEU A 23 -2.76 -25.47 -20.17
CA LEU A 23 -3.94 -25.70 -19.32
C LEU A 23 -3.50 -26.58 -18.15
N LEU A 24 -3.54 -26.03 -16.93
CA LEU A 24 -3.16 -26.77 -15.73
C LEU A 24 -4.19 -27.88 -15.50
N VAL A 25 -3.70 -29.12 -15.49
CA VAL A 25 -4.51 -30.31 -15.20
C VAL A 25 -4.11 -30.82 -13.83
N TYR A 26 -5.05 -30.80 -12.90
CA TYR A 26 -4.89 -31.32 -11.56
C TYR A 26 -5.50 -32.70 -11.47
N ARG A 27 -4.75 -33.67 -10.94
CA ARG A 27 -5.29 -35.01 -10.64
C ARG A 27 -6.02 -34.96 -9.31
N ILE A 28 -7.25 -35.48 -9.27
CA ILE A 28 -8.05 -35.59 -8.05
C ILE A 28 -7.78 -36.97 -7.41
N SER A 29 -7.73 -37.01 -6.08
CA SER A 29 -7.46 -38.23 -5.32
C SER A 29 -8.72 -39.05 -5.13
N ASP A 30 -8.67 -40.36 -5.38
CA ASP A 30 -9.79 -41.31 -5.24
C ASP A 30 -10.02 -41.80 -3.80
N ASN A 31 -9.27 -41.27 -2.83
CA ASN A 31 -9.26 -41.75 -1.45
C ASN A 31 -9.25 -40.64 -0.38
N GLN A 32 -9.24 -39.36 -0.76
CA GLN A 32 -9.26 -38.23 0.17
C GLN A 32 -9.86 -36.98 -0.47
N ASP A 33 -10.42 -36.12 0.36
CA ASP A 33 -10.95 -34.82 -0.07
C ASP A 33 -9.86 -33.94 -0.66
N ILE A 34 -10.15 -33.35 -1.82
CA ILE A 34 -9.32 -32.32 -2.46
C ILE A 34 -9.93 -30.96 -2.17
N VAL A 35 -9.28 -30.17 -1.33
CA VAL A 35 -9.67 -28.80 -1.03
C VAL A 35 -9.02 -27.85 -2.02
N ILE A 36 -9.82 -26.96 -2.59
CA ILE A 36 -9.39 -25.89 -3.49
C ILE A 36 -9.56 -24.54 -2.80
N GLY A 37 -8.53 -23.71 -2.85
CA GLY A 37 -8.58 -22.38 -2.24
C GLY A 37 -7.26 -21.62 -2.31
N ARG A 38 -7.21 -20.48 -1.63
CA ARG A 38 -6.01 -19.63 -1.53
C ARG A 38 -5.08 -19.97 -0.36
N ASP A 39 -5.52 -20.83 0.55
CA ASP A 39 -4.68 -21.26 1.67
C ASP A 39 -3.56 -22.19 1.15
N PRO A 40 -2.29 -21.98 1.51
CA PRO A 40 -1.19 -22.86 1.11
C PRO A 40 -1.37 -24.32 1.52
N ASN A 41 -2.24 -24.61 2.50
CA ASN A 41 -2.55 -25.97 2.94
C ASN A 41 -3.62 -26.68 2.08
N CYS A 42 -4.17 -26.02 1.06
CA CYS A 42 -5.10 -26.65 0.11
C CYS A 42 -4.33 -27.59 -0.84
N GLN A 43 -4.99 -28.66 -1.30
CA GLN A 43 -4.40 -29.58 -2.28
C GLN A 43 -4.26 -28.92 -3.66
N ILE A 44 -5.21 -28.04 -4.01
CA ILE A 44 -5.10 -27.17 -5.19
C ILE A 44 -5.06 -25.73 -4.70
N VAL A 45 -3.87 -25.13 -4.72
CA VAL A 45 -3.63 -23.76 -4.28
C VAL A 45 -3.74 -22.80 -5.45
N LEU A 46 -4.62 -21.81 -5.32
CA LEU A 46 -4.76 -20.70 -6.26
C LEU A 46 -4.01 -19.47 -5.75
N ASP A 47 -3.31 -18.78 -6.67
CA ASP A 47 -2.49 -17.62 -6.33
C ASP A 47 -3.30 -16.56 -5.56
N GLN A 48 -2.81 -16.20 -4.38
CA GLN A 48 -3.53 -15.35 -3.45
C GLN A 48 -3.68 -13.90 -3.94
N ASN A 49 -2.76 -13.44 -4.79
CA ASN A 49 -2.74 -12.10 -5.36
C ASN A 49 -3.55 -12.04 -6.67
N GLN A 50 -3.61 -13.14 -7.43
CA GLN A 50 -4.38 -13.23 -8.67
C GLN A 50 -5.87 -13.47 -8.43
N TYR A 51 -6.23 -14.38 -7.52
CA TYR A 51 -7.60 -14.90 -7.37
C TYR A 51 -8.28 -14.44 -6.07
N THR A 52 -8.34 -13.12 -5.84
CA THR A 52 -8.89 -12.53 -4.60
C THR A 52 -10.35 -12.91 -4.30
N ILE A 53 -11.14 -13.24 -5.33
CA ILE A 53 -12.53 -13.70 -5.22
C ILE A 53 -12.64 -15.11 -4.59
N VAL A 54 -11.58 -15.91 -4.64
CA VAL A 54 -11.56 -17.25 -4.06
C VAL A 54 -11.39 -17.16 -2.54
N SER A 55 -11.98 -18.07 -1.78
CA SER A 55 -11.85 -18.11 -0.31
C SER A 55 -10.59 -18.88 0.09
N ARG A 56 -10.15 -18.77 1.35
CA ARG A 56 -8.95 -19.49 1.82
C ARG A 56 -9.10 -21.00 1.62
N ARG A 57 -10.22 -21.55 2.06
CA ARG A 57 -10.74 -22.86 1.66
C ARG A 57 -12.08 -22.57 0.99
N HIS A 58 -12.22 -22.85 -0.29
CA HIS A 58 -13.38 -22.39 -1.07
C HIS A 58 -14.36 -23.52 -1.32
N LEU A 59 -13.88 -24.64 -1.84
CA LEU A 59 -14.67 -25.84 -2.08
C LEU A 59 -13.85 -27.09 -1.81
N ALA A 60 -14.53 -28.20 -1.61
CA ALA A 60 -13.95 -29.54 -1.56
C ALA A 60 -14.57 -30.42 -2.64
N ILE A 61 -13.74 -31.25 -3.26
CA ILE A 61 -14.19 -32.39 -4.07
C ILE A 61 -13.90 -33.65 -3.26
N ARG A 62 -14.94 -34.40 -2.95
CA ARG A 62 -14.86 -35.64 -2.17
C ARG A 62 -14.72 -36.83 -3.10
N PRO A 63 -13.92 -37.85 -2.69
CA PRO A 63 -13.76 -39.07 -3.46
C PRO A 63 -15.08 -39.80 -3.59
N PRO A 64 -15.23 -40.64 -4.63
CA PRO A 64 -16.50 -41.23 -4.92
C PRO A 64 -16.86 -42.28 -3.86
N PHE A 65 -18.05 -42.15 -3.29
CA PHE A 65 -18.63 -43.12 -2.36
C PHE A 65 -19.64 -44.01 -3.11
N SER A 66 -19.69 -45.29 -2.79
CA SER A 66 -20.65 -46.24 -3.37
C SER A 66 -21.47 -46.83 -2.23
N GLU A 67 -22.77 -46.54 -2.21
CA GLU A 67 -23.73 -47.35 -1.46
C GLU A 67 -24.20 -48.52 -2.34
N GLU A 68 -24.57 -49.65 -1.72
CA GLU A 68 -24.94 -50.89 -2.42
C GLU A 68 -25.94 -50.63 -3.57
N ASN A 69 -25.42 -50.73 -4.80
CA ASN A 69 -26.06 -50.64 -6.13
C ASN A 69 -25.90 -49.36 -6.94
N ASP A 70 -25.21 -48.32 -6.46
CA ASP A 70 -24.93 -47.11 -7.26
C ASP A 70 -23.49 -47.00 -7.77
N LEU A 71 -23.37 -46.40 -8.95
CA LEU A 71 -22.08 -46.05 -9.55
C LEU A 71 -21.35 -45.05 -8.63
N PRO A 72 -20.06 -45.26 -8.33
CA PRO A 72 -19.30 -44.36 -7.47
C PRO A 72 -19.20 -42.97 -8.13
N GLN A 73 -19.72 -41.94 -7.46
CA GLN A 73 -19.79 -40.55 -7.98
C GLN A 73 -19.01 -39.58 -7.10
N TRP A 74 -18.24 -38.70 -7.74
CA TRP A 74 -17.55 -37.60 -7.08
C TRP A 74 -18.56 -36.57 -6.58
N GLU A 75 -18.29 -35.96 -5.43
CA GLU A 75 -19.17 -34.94 -4.85
C GLU A 75 -18.41 -33.62 -4.71
N ILE A 76 -19.05 -32.49 -5.06
CA ILE A 76 -18.55 -31.14 -4.83
C ILE A 76 -19.33 -30.47 -3.71
N CYS A 77 -18.61 -29.85 -2.77
CA CYS A 77 -19.18 -29.09 -1.66
C CYS A 77 -18.55 -27.71 -1.58
N ASP A 78 -19.36 -26.66 -1.49
CA ASP A 78 -18.89 -25.34 -1.07
C ASP A 78 -18.55 -25.34 0.43
N LEU A 79 -17.44 -24.73 0.82
CA LEU A 79 -16.97 -24.68 2.21
C LEU A 79 -17.29 -23.33 2.85
N ASP A 80 -18.55 -22.88 2.74
CA ASP A 80 -19.05 -21.57 3.15
C ASP A 80 -18.22 -20.41 2.57
N SER A 81 -17.99 -20.48 1.27
CA SER A 81 -17.17 -19.51 0.57
C SER A 81 -17.85 -18.14 0.46
N ALA A 82 -17.06 -17.07 0.59
CA ALA A 82 -17.61 -15.71 0.64
C ALA A 82 -18.32 -15.25 -0.65
N ASN A 83 -17.99 -15.85 -1.80
CA ASN A 83 -18.53 -15.48 -3.11
C ASN A 83 -19.30 -16.62 -3.79
N GLY A 84 -19.46 -17.75 -3.11
CA GLY A 84 -20.15 -18.95 -3.60
C GLY A 84 -19.36 -19.71 -4.67
N THR A 85 -19.64 -21.01 -4.77
CA THR A 85 -19.24 -21.89 -5.88
C THR A 85 -20.38 -22.04 -6.87
N TYR A 86 -20.11 -21.98 -8.17
CA TYR A 86 -21.10 -22.14 -9.22
C TYR A 86 -20.79 -23.40 -10.03
N LEU A 87 -21.80 -24.25 -10.22
CA LEU A 87 -21.73 -25.43 -11.07
C LEU A 87 -22.60 -25.19 -12.31
N ASN A 88 -22.00 -25.26 -13.50
CA ASN A 88 -22.65 -24.99 -14.78
C ASN A 88 -23.40 -23.63 -14.81
N GLY A 89 -22.86 -22.63 -14.11
CA GLY A 89 -23.42 -21.27 -14.02
C GLY A 89 -24.52 -21.09 -12.96
N GLN A 90 -24.90 -22.14 -12.23
CA GLN A 90 -25.86 -22.07 -11.13
C GLN A 90 -25.13 -22.11 -9.78
N LEU A 91 -25.58 -21.30 -8.82
CA LEU A 91 -25.00 -21.29 -7.47
C LEU A 91 -25.21 -22.64 -6.79
N LEU A 92 -24.14 -23.26 -6.33
CA LEU A 92 -24.15 -24.55 -5.65
C LEU A 92 -24.92 -24.43 -4.33
N GLN A 93 -25.88 -25.34 -4.12
CA GLN A 93 -26.67 -25.45 -2.89
C GLN A 93 -26.37 -26.80 -2.25
N GLY A 94 -25.73 -26.78 -1.07
CA GLY A 94 -25.24 -28.00 -0.42
C GLY A 94 -24.14 -28.68 -1.23
N CYS A 95 -23.95 -29.98 -0.98
CA CYS A 95 -23.08 -30.80 -1.79
C CYS A 95 -23.85 -31.40 -2.98
N GLN A 96 -23.22 -31.52 -4.15
CA GLN A 96 -23.83 -32.10 -5.35
C GLN A 96 -22.89 -33.06 -6.07
N ASN A 97 -23.46 -34.00 -6.82
CA ASN A 97 -22.68 -34.95 -7.60
C ASN A 97 -22.05 -34.28 -8.82
N LEU A 98 -20.79 -34.62 -9.10
CA LEU A 98 -20.01 -34.13 -10.23
C LEU A 98 -20.07 -35.13 -11.39
N VAL A 99 -20.38 -34.62 -12.58
CA VAL A 99 -20.39 -35.38 -13.83
C VAL A 99 -19.30 -34.88 -14.76
N SER A 100 -18.63 -35.80 -15.47
CA SER A 100 -17.60 -35.44 -16.45
C SER A 100 -18.15 -34.44 -17.48
N GLY A 101 -17.47 -33.31 -17.63
CA GLY A 101 -17.89 -32.16 -18.45
C GLY A 101 -18.39 -30.97 -17.63
N ASP A 102 -18.68 -31.15 -16.34
CA ASP A 102 -19.17 -30.09 -15.47
C ASP A 102 -18.19 -28.94 -15.33
N ARG A 103 -18.72 -27.71 -15.42
CA ARG A 103 -17.98 -26.47 -15.26
C ARG A 103 -18.13 -25.96 -13.84
N ILE A 104 -17.01 -25.86 -13.13
CA ILE A 104 -16.94 -25.34 -11.77
C ILE A 104 -16.35 -23.93 -11.83
N GLU A 105 -17.02 -22.96 -11.24
CA GLU A 105 -16.59 -21.56 -11.17
C GLU A 105 -16.56 -21.08 -9.72
N LEU A 106 -15.42 -20.51 -9.30
CA LEU A 106 -15.18 -20.11 -7.92
C LEU A 106 -15.43 -18.61 -7.75
N GLY A 107 -16.66 -18.25 -7.38
CA GLY A 107 -17.16 -16.87 -7.37
C GLY A 107 -17.49 -16.36 -8.78
N GLN A 108 -18.44 -15.42 -8.88
CA GLN A 108 -18.90 -14.89 -10.16
C GLN A 108 -17.78 -14.16 -10.92
N ASN A 109 -17.50 -14.59 -12.15
CA ASN A 109 -16.34 -14.23 -12.98
C ASN A 109 -14.98 -14.66 -12.41
N GLY A 110 -14.97 -15.70 -11.59
CA GLY A 110 -13.77 -16.27 -10.97
C GLY A 110 -13.05 -17.30 -11.86
N PRO A 111 -12.02 -17.99 -11.32
CA PRO A 111 -11.36 -19.08 -12.02
C PRO A 111 -12.34 -20.23 -12.29
N GLN A 112 -12.23 -20.82 -13.48
CA GLN A 112 -13.09 -21.90 -13.94
C GLN A 112 -12.31 -23.20 -14.15
N PHE A 113 -12.95 -24.33 -13.86
CA PHE A 113 -12.44 -25.67 -14.07
C PHE A 113 -13.47 -26.51 -14.82
N ILE A 114 -13.00 -27.45 -15.63
CA ILE A 114 -13.81 -28.56 -16.14
C ILE A 114 -13.40 -29.82 -15.39
N PHE A 115 -14.40 -30.54 -14.88
CA PHE A 115 -14.20 -31.87 -14.33
C PHE A 115 -14.21 -32.92 -15.45
N GLU A 116 -13.24 -33.83 -15.46
CA GLU A 116 -13.14 -34.92 -16.41
C GLU A 116 -12.95 -36.24 -15.64
N ASP A 117 -13.77 -37.24 -15.91
CA ASP A 117 -13.61 -38.60 -15.36
C ASP A 117 -13.35 -39.60 -16.49
N GLN A 118 -12.31 -40.41 -16.33
CA GLN A 118 -12.05 -41.56 -17.20
C GLN A 118 -12.65 -42.82 -16.59
N SER A 119 -13.98 -42.91 -16.57
CA SER A 119 -14.67 -44.16 -16.28
C SER A 119 -14.56 -45.07 -17.51
N ASN A 120 -13.87 -46.21 -17.37
CA ASN A 120 -13.79 -47.22 -18.43
C ASN A 120 -15.13 -47.97 -18.55
N TYR A 121 -16.17 -47.30 -19.05
CA TYR A 121 -17.41 -47.94 -19.47
C TYR A 121 -17.29 -48.34 -20.94
N GLY A 122 -17.25 -49.65 -21.20
CA GLY A 122 -17.07 -50.18 -22.54
C GLY A 122 -18.30 -49.95 -23.42
N GLU A 123 -18.08 -49.38 -24.60
CA GLU A 123 -18.96 -49.60 -25.74
C GLU A 123 -18.17 -50.23 -26.89
N SER A 124 -18.58 -51.45 -27.21
CA SER A 124 -18.24 -52.17 -28.42
C SER A 124 -19.31 -51.84 -29.47
N SER A 125 -18.86 -51.56 -30.70
CA SER A 125 -19.42 -52.05 -31.98
C SER A 125 -19.68 -50.97 -33.05
N SER A 126 -18.71 -50.85 -33.96
CA SER A 126 -18.99 -50.97 -35.40
C SER A 126 -17.71 -51.39 -36.13
N SER A 127 -17.68 -52.68 -36.47
CA SER A 127 -16.70 -53.33 -37.32
C SER A 127 -16.98 -53.03 -38.80
N ALA A 128 -15.97 -52.70 -39.60
CA ALA A 128 -15.56 -53.52 -40.76
C ALA A 128 -14.46 -52.88 -41.63
N SER A 129 -13.45 -53.71 -41.92
CA SER A 129 -12.64 -53.80 -43.14
C SER A 129 -11.43 -52.86 -43.36
N SER A 130 -10.26 -53.43 -43.10
CA SER A 130 -9.10 -53.37 -44.00
C SER A 130 -9.07 -54.70 -44.78
N PRO A 131 -8.65 -54.78 -46.06
CA PRO A 131 -7.21 -54.78 -46.36
C PRO A 131 -6.81 -54.25 -47.77
N LYS A 132 -5.56 -53.78 -47.92
CA LYS A 132 -4.54 -54.40 -48.81
C LYS A 132 -3.25 -53.59 -48.88
N SER A 133 -2.15 -54.33 -48.85
CA SER A 133 -0.76 -53.92 -48.97
C SER A 133 -0.22 -54.03 -50.41
N ASN A 134 1.01 -53.51 -50.57
CA ASN A 134 2.03 -53.75 -51.59
C ASN A 134 2.12 -52.76 -52.76
N VAL A 135 3.28 -52.11 -52.92
CA VAL A 135 4.45 -52.68 -53.61
C VAL A 135 5.77 -52.01 -53.16
N ARG A 136 6.80 -52.86 -53.03
CA ARG A 136 8.25 -52.65 -52.87
C ARG A 136 8.85 -51.49 -53.71
N SER A 137 9.94 -50.86 -53.23
CA SER A 137 11.31 -51.29 -53.56
C SER A 137 12.43 -50.45 -52.91
N ALA A 138 13.51 -51.18 -52.58
CA ALA A 138 14.92 -50.83 -52.54
C ALA A 138 15.51 -49.93 -51.43
N ILE A 139 16.44 -50.57 -50.72
CA ILE A 139 17.41 -50.07 -49.75
C ILE A 139 18.66 -49.58 -50.49
N SER A 140 19.17 -48.39 -50.11
CA SER A 140 20.61 -48.10 -50.09
C SER A 140 20.92 -46.98 -49.07
N LYS A 141 21.91 -47.25 -48.20
CA LYS A 141 22.67 -46.30 -47.35
C LYS A 141 23.94 -45.85 -48.12
N PRO A 142 24.83 -44.91 -47.68
CA PRO A 142 24.84 -44.01 -46.49
C PRO A 142 25.34 -42.54 -46.74
N THR A 143 25.28 -41.72 -45.67
CA THR A 143 26.18 -40.58 -45.28
C THR A 143 26.26 -39.26 -46.06
N LYS A 144 25.79 -38.16 -45.45
CA LYS A 144 26.58 -37.00 -44.95
C LYS A 144 25.66 -35.99 -44.22
N PRO A 145 26.17 -35.20 -43.24
CA PRO A 145 25.37 -34.25 -42.48
C PRO A 145 25.22 -32.95 -43.28
N SER A 146 24.01 -32.62 -43.72
CA SER A 146 23.69 -31.27 -44.20
C SER A 146 22.97 -30.50 -43.10
N SER A 147 23.71 -29.53 -42.56
CA SER A 147 23.22 -28.38 -41.84
C SER A 147 21.99 -27.78 -42.52
N THR A 148 20.83 -27.93 -41.91
CA THR A 148 19.73 -27.00 -42.11
C THR A 148 19.41 -26.37 -40.77
N SER A 149 20.03 -25.21 -40.58
CA SER A 149 19.60 -24.14 -39.67
C SER A 149 18.07 -24.12 -39.60
N ARG A 150 17.52 -24.61 -38.48
CA ARG A 150 16.16 -24.26 -38.06
C ARG A 150 16.21 -22.78 -37.72
N ARG A 151 15.79 -21.93 -38.67
CA ARG A 151 15.47 -20.53 -38.41
C ARG A 151 14.55 -20.47 -37.17
N PRO A 152 14.84 -19.63 -36.16
CA PRO A 152 13.92 -19.41 -35.07
C PRO A 152 12.62 -18.82 -35.63
N LYS A 153 11.48 -19.32 -35.13
CA LYS A 153 10.15 -18.83 -35.43
C LYS A 153 10.06 -17.36 -35.00
N SER A 154 9.87 -16.48 -35.99
CA SER A 154 9.30 -15.13 -35.90
C SER A 154 9.63 -14.30 -34.65
N ASP A 155 10.64 -13.43 -34.78
CA ASP A 155 10.82 -12.19 -34.00
C ASP A 155 9.70 -11.15 -34.29
N LEU A 156 8.43 -11.58 -34.31
CA LEU A 156 7.31 -10.68 -34.56
C LEU A 156 6.84 -10.08 -33.23
N VAL A 157 7.16 -8.80 -33.03
CA VAL A 157 6.68 -8.01 -31.89
C VAL A 157 5.17 -7.86 -32.01
N THR A 158 4.45 -8.36 -31.01
CA THR A 158 2.98 -8.25 -30.95
C THR A 158 2.56 -6.79 -30.68
N LEU A 159 1.36 -6.37 -31.13
CA LEU A 159 0.86 -5.02 -30.85
C LEU A 159 0.77 -4.70 -29.36
N THR A 160 0.56 -5.71 -28.50
CA THR A 160 0.61 -5.57 -27.04
C THR A 160 2.05 -5.43 -26.51
N GLN A 161 3.06 -5.96 -27.19
CA GLN A 161 4.47 -5.70 -26.86
C GLN A 161 4.93 -4.32 -27.37
N LEU A 162 4.41 -3.86 -28.52
CA LEU A 162 4.64 -2.50 -29.02
C LEU A 162 3.91 -1.44 -28.19
N PHE A 163 2.71 -1.78 -27.67
CA PHE A 163 1.87 -0.91 -26.87
C PHE A 163 1.36 -1.64 -25.60
N PRO A 164 2.22 -1.83 -24.58
CA PRO A 164 1.90 -2.56 -23.35
C PRO A 164 0.70 -2.02 -22.57
N ILE A 165 0.29 -0.78 -22.83
CA ILE A 165 -0.88 -0.16 -22.19
C ILE A 165 -2.17 -0.94 -22.48
N PHE A 166 -2.30 -1.58 -23.64
CA PHE A 166 -3.50 -2.33 -24.02
C PHE A 166 -3.61 -3.70 -23.32
N SER A 167 -2.49 -4.29 -22.88
CA SER A 167 -2.49 -5.54 -22.11
C SER A 167 -2.40 -5.32 -20.59
N THR A 168 -1.85 -4.19 -20.15
CA THR A 168 -1.48 -3.95 -18.73
C THR A 168 -2.44 -3.00 -18.01
N GLY A 169 -3.53 -2.54 -18.65
CA GLY A 169 -4.44 -1.53 -18.11
C GLY A 169 -5.01 -1.85 -16.71
N ARG A 170 -5.43 -3.10 -16.47
CA ARG A 170 -5.93 -3.54 -15.14
C ARG A 170 -4.80 -3.64 -14.11
N ASP A 171 -3.65 -4.18 -14.49
CA ASP A 171 -2.46 -4.29 -13.63
C ASP A 171 -1.88 -2.91 -13.25
N LEU A 172 -1.98 -1.92 -14.14
CA LEU A 172 -1.56 -0.55 -13.88
C LEU A 172 -2.38 0.08 -12.75
N THR A 173 -3.69 -0.14 -12.70
CA THR A 173 -4.56 0.38 -11.62
C THR A 173 -4.35 -0.31 -10.28
N GLN A 174 -3.83 -1.54 -10.28
CA GLN A 174 -3.52 -2.31 -9.06
C GLN A 174 -2.12 -2.03 -8.50
N LYS A 175 -1.20 -1.48 -9.31
CA LYS A 175 0.16 -1.14 -8.87
C LYS A 175 0.21 0.22 -8.16
N ALA A 176 0.96 0.27 -7.06
CA ALA A 176 1.05 1.40 -6.13
C ALA A 176 1.54 2.74 -6.71
N PHE A 177 1.95 2.79 -7.99
CA PHE A 177 2.63 3.95 -8.59
C PHE A 177 1.85 4.67 -9.71
N LEU A 178 0.73 4.12 -10.20
CA LEU A 178 -0.02 4.80 -11.27
C LEU A 178 -0.62 6.13 -10.80
N ILE A 179 -1.29 6.13 -9.65
CA ILE A 179 -1.90 7.34 -9.08
C ILE A 179 -0.84 8.40 -8.76
N PRO A 180 0.27 8.09 -8.07
CA PRO A 180 1.38 9.03 -7.92
C PRO A 180 1.90 9.58 -9.25
N GLY A 181 2.05 8.73 -10.27
CA GLY A 181 2.50 9.17 -11.60
C GLY A 181 1.55 10.16 -12.27
N ILE A 182 0.23 9.90 -12.23
CA ILE A 182 -0.78 10.82 -12.76
C ILE A 182 -0.75 12.16 -12.01
N LEU A 183 -0.65 12.12 -10.67
CA LEU A 183 -0.54 13.33 -9.86
C LEU A 183 0.73 14.13 -10.20
N THR A 184 1.88 13.46 -10.37
CA THR A 184 3.12 14.12 -10.83
C THR A 184 2.91 14.82 -12.16
N VAL A 185 2.33 14.16 -13.16
CA VAL A 185 2.06 14.77 -14.47
C VAL A 185 1.14 16.00 -14.31
N PHE A 186 0.08 15.89 -13.52
CA PHE A 186 -0.83 16.99 -13.26
C PHE A 186 -0.13 18.21 -12.63
N PHE A 187 0.67 17.99 -11.58
CA PHE A 187 1.44 19.06 -10.94
C PHE A 187 2.47 19.69 -11.88
N VAL A 188 3.15 18.88 -12.70
CA VAL A 188 4.11 19.38 -13.70
C VAL A 188 3.41 20.28 -14.72
N VAL A 189 2.26 19.87 -15.24
CA VAL A 189 1.47 20.69 -16.18
C VAL A 189 1.04 22.00 -15.53
N LEU A 190 0.56 21.96 -14.28
CA LEU A 190 0.20 23.18 -13.55
C LEU A 190 1.41 24.09 -13.29
N MET A 191 2.59 23.53 -13.00
CA MET A 191 3.81 24.32 -12.81
C MET A 191 4.26 25.00 -14.10
N PHE A 192 4.16 24.32 -15.25
CA PHE A 192 4.39 24.96 -16.56
C PHE A 192 3.39 26.09 -16.83
N ALA A 193 2.12 25.91 -16.46
CA ALA A 193 1.11 26.96 -16.59
C ALA A 193 1.33 28.14 -15.61
N ALA A 194 1.99 27.91 -14.48
CA ALA A 194 2.31 28.91 -13.48
C ALA A 194 3.65 29.63 -13.71
N VAL A 195 4.33 29.38 -14.84
CA VAL A 195 5.57 30.10 -15.19
C VAL A 195 5.25 31.59 -15.31
N GLY A 196 6.01 32.41 -14.58
CA GLY A 196 5.77 33.86 -14.47
C GLY A 196 4.91 34.27 -13.28
N GLU A 197 4.33 33.32 -12.53
CA GLU A 197 3.51 33.57 -11.34
C GLU A 197 4.16 32.91 -10.09
N PRO A 198 5.12 33.57 -9.42
CA PRO A 198 5.94 32.96 -8.37
C PRO A 198 5.15 32.39 -7.20
N ILE A 199 4.06 33.05 -6.79
CA ILE A 199 3.23 32.61 -5.66
C ILE A 199 2.55 31.27 -5.99
N VAL A 200 1.94 31.19 -7.18
CA VAL A 200 1.25 29.96 -7.64
C VAL A 200 2.27 28.85 -7.87
N PHE A 201 3.40 29.16 -8.50
CA PHE A 201 4.48 28.21 -8.73
C PHE A 201 5.01 27.63 -7.41
N ASN A 202 5.33 28.50 -6.43
CA ASN A 202 5.82 28.11 -5.10
C ASN A 202 4.80 27.25 -4.34
N LEU A 203 3.52 27.60 -4.41
CA LEU A 203 2.45 26.80 -3.81
C LEU A 203 2.38 25.39 -4.43
N LEU A 204 2.44 25.30 -5.76
CA LEU A 204 2.38 24.02 -6.48
C LEU A 204 3.58 23.13 -6.14
N ILE A 205 4.80 23.67 -6.15
CA ILE A 205 6.01 22.89 -5.83
C ILE A 205 6.02 22.47 -4.35
N ALA A 206 5.65 23.35 -3.43
CA ALA A 206 5.56 23.00 -2.01
C ALA A 206 4.50 21.91 -1.77
N ALA A 207 3.31 22.04 -2.35
CA ALA A 207 2.25 21.03 -2.22
C ALA A 207 2.66 19.68 -2.81
N TYR A 208 3.31 19.67 -3.98
CA TYR A 208 3.81 18.44 -4.59
C TYR A 208 4.88 17.77 -3.73
N LEU A 209 5.91 18.51 -3.31
CA LEU A 209 7.01 17.98 -2.50
C LEU A 209 6.51 17.48 -1.13
N ALA A 210 5.60 18.21 -0.47
CA ALA A 210 5.02 17.81 0.79
C ALA A 210 4.13 16.56 0.65
N GLY A 211 3.35 16.48 -0.44
CA GLY A 211 2.55 15.31 -0.79
C GLY A 211 3.41 14.08 -1.07
N ALA A 212 4.51 14.24 -1.81
CA ALA A 212 5.47 13.17 -2.09
C ALA A 212 6.17 12.68 -0.81
N ALA A 213 6.56 13.59 0.08
CA ALA A 213 7.11 13.28 1.40
C ALA A 213 6.10 12.51 2.28
N LEU A 214 4.82 12.92 2.30
CA LEU A 214 3.77 12.20 3.01
C LEU A 214 3.52 10.81 2.38
N PHE A 215 3.53 10.72 1.05
CA PHE A 215 3.42 9.44 0.34
C PHE A 215 4.58 8.49 0.70
N PHE A 216 5.80 8.99 0.85
CA PHE A 216 6.93 8.21 1.34
C PHE A 216 6.66 7.63 2.73
N VAL A 217 6.22 8.45 3.69
CA VAL A 217 5.85 7.98 5.04
C VAL A 217 4.67 6.99 4.98
N TYR A 218 3.70 7.23 4.11
CA TYR A 218 2.55 6.35 3.88
C TYR A 218 2.99 4.95 3.44
N GLN A 219 3.94 4.87 2.50
CA GLN A 219 4.49 3.62 2.02
C GLN A 219 5.29 2.88 3.10
N LEU A 220 6.08 3.60 3.91
CA LEU A 220 6.82 2.99 5.02
C LEU A 220 5.89 2.39 6.10
N CYS A 221 4.77 3.05 6.37
CA CYS A 221 3.78 2.56 7.34
C CYS A 221 3.12 1.26 6.89
N GLY A 222 2.82 1.12 5.59
CA GLY A 222 2.23 -0.10 5.05
C GLY A 222 0.76 -0.33 5.41
N LYS A 223 0.05 0.71 5.89
CA LYS A 223 -1.36 0.63 6.31
C LYS A 223 -2.24 1.50 5.41
N PRO A 224 -3.35 0.98 4.88
CA PRO A 224 -4.29 1.81 4.13
C PRO A 224 -4.99 2.81 5.06
N LYS A 225 -4.86 4.10 4.77
CA LYS A 225 -5.64 5.19 5.36
C LYS A 225 -6.23 6.05 4.26
N PRO A 226 -7.52 6.42 4.29
CA PRO A 226 -8.10 7.20 3.20
C PRO A 226 -7.40 8.56 3.08
N TRP A 227 -6.92 8.88 1.87
CA TRP A 227 -6.19 10.11 1.59
C TRP A 227 -6.97 11.39 1.91
N TRP A 228 -8.30 11.36 1.79
CA TRP A 228 -9.14 12.48 2.19
C TRP A 228 -9.08 12.76 3.70
N VAL A 229 -8.85 11.74 4.55
CA VAL A 229 -8.66 11.94 5.99
C VAL A 229 -7.30 12.59 6.26
N LEU A 230 -6.25 12.15 5.56
CA LEU A 230 -4.92 12.75 5.66
C LEU A 230 -4.96 14.22 5.21
N LEU A 231 -5.58 14.49 4.06
CA LEU A 231 -5.78 15.84 3.54
C LEU A 231 -6.59 16.71 4.51
N SER A 232 -7.67 16.17 5.09
CA SER A 232 -8.47 16.88 6.09
C SER A 232 -7.65 17.23 7.34
N CYS A 233 -6.76 16.33 7.77
CA CYS A 233 -5.86 16.58 8.90
C CYS A 233 -4.86 17.70 8.58
N ALA A 234 -4.27 17.69 7.39
CA ALA A 234 -3.36 18.75 6.93
C ALA A 234 -4.08 20.11 6.84
N ILE A 235 -5.27 20.15 6.23
CA ILE A 235 -6.08 21.36 6.12
C ILE A 235 -6.50 21.86 7.50
N ALA A 236 -6.92 20.97 8.40
CA ALA A 236 -7.29 21.38 9.76
C ALA A 236 -6.12 22.05 10.50
N THR A 237 -4.90 21.51 10.38
CA THR A 237 -3.71 22.16 10.93
C THR A 237 -3.47 23.53 10.30
N ALA A 238 -3.56 23.63 8.97
CA ALA A 238 -3.41 24.90 8.28
C ALA A 238 -4.43 25.95 8.77
N LEU A 239 -5.70 25.55 8.91
CA LEU A 239 -6.77 26.38 9.44
C LEU A 239 -6.52 26.81 10.89
N ILE A 240 -6.03 25.91 11.74
CA ILE A 240 -5.66 26.24 13.12
C ILE A 240 -4.59 27.34 13.14
N LEU A 241 -3.57 27.25 12.28
CA LEU A 241 -2.46 28.21 12.24
C LEU A 241 -2.88 29.59 11.73
N ILE A 242 -3.86 29.69 10.84
CA ILE A 242 -4.39 30.98 10.38
C ILE A 242 -5.54 31.52 11.26
N SER A 243 -5.95 30.77 12.27
CA SER A 243 -7.04 31.14 13.17
C SER A 243 -6.54 31.94 14.39
N PRO A 244 -7.45 32.58 15.15
CA PRO A 244 -7.11 33.20 16.43
C PRO A 244 -6.55 32.26 17.50
N LEU A 245 -6.55 30.93 17.28
CA LEU A 245 -5.92 29.98 18.19
C LEU A 245 -4.39 30.16 18.25
N LEU A 246 -3.73 30.44 17.13
CA LEU A 246 -2.28 30.58 17.12
C LEU A 246 -1.81 31.74 18.02
N PRO A 247 -2.35 32.98 17.93
CA PRO A 247 -2.03 34.05 18.87
C PRO A 247 -2.22 33.67 20.34
N VAL A 248 -3.30 32.98 20.69
CA VAL A 248 -3.54 32.51 22.07
C VAL A 248 -2.43 31.57 22.54
N PHE A 249 -2.02 30.63 21.67
CA PHE A 249 -0.90 29.74 21.96
C PHE A 249 0.43 30.49 22.08
N ILE A 250 0.67 31.48 21.21
CA ILE A 250 1.87 32.32 21.29
C ILE A 250 1.91 33.05 22.65
N THR A 251 0.82 33.68 23.10
CA THR A 251 0.76 34.32 24.42
C THR A 251 1.07 33.32 25.54
N VAL A 252 0.45 32.14 25.54
CA VAL A 252 0.69 31.14 26.59
C VAL A 252 2.13 30.62 26.57
N PHE A 253 2.64 30.21 25.41
CA PHE A 253 3.90 29.49 25.33
C PHE A 253 5.13 30.39 25.20
N ARG A 254 4.98 31.60 24.66
CA ARG A 254 6.09 32.53 24.40
C ARG A 254 6.11 33.76 25.31
N GLU A 255 4.98 34.16 25.88
CA GLU A 255 4.91 35.31 26.79
C GLU A 255 4.79 34.89 28.26
N ILE A 256 4.00 33.86 28.58
CA ILE A 256 3.80 33.38 29.96
C ILE A 256 4.81 32.30 30.34
N LEU A 257 4.98 31.29 29.49
CA LEU A 257 5.95 30.21 29.66
C LEU A 257 7.33 30.63 29.13
N PRO A 258 8.43 29.96 29.54
CA PRO A 258 9.78 30.34 29.13
C PRO A 258 10.07 29.88 27.69
N GLY A 259 9.31 30.37 26.73
CA GLY A 259 9.40 30.08 25.30
C GLY A 259 9.58 31.31 24.42
N ASN A 260 10.07 32.41 25.01
CA ASN A 260 10.35 33.65 24.29
C ASN A 260 11.45 33.44 23.23
N LEU A 261 11.34 34.14 22.10
CA LEU A 261 12.38 34.11 21.07
C LEU A 261 13.57 35.00 21.46
N PRO A 262 14.80 34.62 21.05
CA PRO A 262 15.97 35.49 21.21
C PRO A 262 15.81 36.79 20.43
N ASN A 263 16.23 37.91 21.01
CA ASN A 263 16.30 39.17 20.27
C ASN A 263 17.47 39.13 19.26
N GLN A 264 17.37 39.92 18.19
CA GLN A 264 18.44 40.01 17.21
C GLN A 264 19.75 40.48 17.87
N GLY A 265 20.81 39.68 17.73
CA GLY A 265 22.14 39.97 18.30
C GLY A 265 22.30 39.59 19.79
N GLU A 266 21.29 39.01 20.43
CA GLU A 266 21.37 38.55 21.82
C GLU A 266 22.23 37.29 21.93
N GLN A 267 23.22 37.30 22.83
CA GLN A 267 24.03 36.12 23.13
C GLN A 267 23.35 35.29 24.20
N ILE A 268 22.76 34.17 23.80
CA ILE A 268 22.06 33.24 24.70
C ILE A 268 22.85 31.93 24.81
N SER A 269 22.94 31.39 26.04
CA SER A 269 23.56 30.09 26.26
C SER A 269 22.77 28.96 25.60
N PHE A 270 23.44 27.86 25.21
CA PHE A 270 22.78 26.69 24.64
C PHE A 270 21.61 26.17 25.51
N GLY A 271 21.84 26.08 26.83
CA GLY A 271 20.83 25.57 27.76
C GLY A 271 19.60 26.47 27.84
N SER A 272 19.80 27.78 27.90
CA SER A 272 18.71 28.77 27.89
C SER A 272 17.94 28.73 26.57
N LEU A 273 18.63 28.68 25.43
CA LEU A 273 18.02 28.58 24.11
C LEU A 273 17.23 27.26 23.96
N LEU A 274 17.75 26.16 24.48
CA LEU A 274 17.06 24.87 24.46
C LEU A 274 15.76 24.91 25.26
N ILE A 275 15.76 25.55 26.43
CA ILE A 275 14.54 25.74 27.23
C ILE A 275 13.53 26.60 26.44
N GLN A 276 13.98 27.73 25.90
CA GLN A 276 13.13 28.61 25.07
C GLN A 276 12.51 27.87 23.89
N MET A 277 13.32 27.12 23.14
CA MET A 277 12.83 26.33 22.01
C MET A 277 11.97 25.14 22.44
N PHE A 278 12.18 24.59 23.63
CA PHE A 278 11.35 23.51 24.17
C PHE A 278 9.93 23.98 24.46
N PHE A 279 9.75 25.15 25.06
CA PHE A 279 8.43 25.70 25.32
C PHE A 279 7.80 26.36 24.09
N GLY A 280 8.52 27.30 23.48
CA GLY A 280 7.99 28.19 22.44
C GLY A 280 7.80 27.54 21.07
N ALA A 281 8.60 26.50 20.76
CA ALA A 281 8.48 25.74 19.52
C ALA A 281 8.04 24.30 19.80
N GLY A 282 8.81 23.53 20.57
CA GLY A 282 8.56 22.12 20.82
C GLY A 282 7.15 21.84 21.35
N LEU A 283 6.86 22.27 22.58
CA LEU A 283 5.56 22.03 23.22
C LEU A 283 4.44 22.71 22.43
N MET A 284 4.57 24.01 22.14
CA MET A 284 3.54 24.78 21.46
C MET A 284 3.12 24.18 20.10
N GLU A 285 4.10 23.93 19.23
CA GLU A 285 3.84 23.55 17.84
C GLU A 285 3.47 22.07 17.73
N GLU A 286 4.07 21.18 18.52
CA GLU A 286 3.64 19.78 18.56
C GLU A 286 2.21 19.65 19.12
N LEU A 287 1.82 20.48 20.09
CA LEU A 287 0.44 20.49 20.59
C LEU A 287 -0.54 20.98 19.52
N LEU A 288 -0.25 22.10 18.85
CA LEU A 288 -1.08 22.62 17.75
C LEU A 288 -1.26 21.58 16.65
N LYS A 289 -0.18 20.92 16.24
CA LYS A 289 -0.23 19.83 15.24
C LYS A 289 -0.95 18.59 15.76
N ALA A 290 -0.93 18.31 17.06
CA ALA A 290 -1.64 17.19 17.64
C ALA A 290 -3.16 17.40 17.69
N LEU A 291 -3.67 18.64 17.71
CA LEU A 291 -5.11 18.91 17.84
C LEU A 291 -6.00 18.15 16.82
N PRO A 292 -5.76 18.21 15.50
CA PRO A 292 -6.58 17.44 14.55
C PRO A 292 -6.40 15.93 14.69
N VAL A 293 -5.23 15.47 15.11
CA VAL A 293 -4.93 14.05 15.37
C VAL A 293 -5.72 13.55 16.60
N LEU A 294 -5.76 14.35 17.67
CA LEU A 294 -6.57 14.10 18.85
C LEU A 294 -8.07 14.17 18.53
N GLY A 295 -8.47 15.09 17.64
CA GLY A 295 -9.83 15.14 17.09
C GLY A 295 -10.21 13.83 16.40
N ALA A 296 -9.35 13.29 15.54
CA ALA A 296 -9.55 11.98 14.92
C ALA A 296 -9.58 10.83 15.93
N PHE A 297 -8.74 10.87 16.97
CA PHE A 297 -8.79 9.92 18.08
C PHE A 297 -10.14 9.93 18.81
N VAL A 298 -10.67 11.11 19.13
CA VAL A 298 -11.98 11.27 19.79
C VAL A 298 -13.12 10.83 18.85
N LEU A 299 -13.13 11.29 17.60
CA LEU A 299 -14.12 10.87 16.59
C LEU A 299 -14.12 9.35 16.39
N GLY A 300 -12.94 8.72 16.42
CA GLY A 300 -12.77 7.27 16.39
C GLY A 300 -13.36 6.52 17.59
N LYS A 301 -13.69 7.19 18.70
CA LYS A 301 -14.44 6.59 19.81
C LYS A 301 -15.95 6.76 19.64
N LEU A 302 -16.39 7.80 18.92
CA LEU A 302 -17.80 8.15 18.74
C LEU A 302 -18.44 7.44 17.54
N LEU A 303 -17.67 7.19 16.48
CA LEU A 303 -18.19 6.62 15.23
C LEU A 303 -18.40 5.10 15.31
N ARG A 304 -19.40 4.59 14.58
CA ARG A 304 -19.63 3.15 14.36
C ARG A 304 -18.79 2.61 13.20
N PHE A 305 -18.70 1.29 13.09
CA PHE A 305 -18.12 0.64 11.91
C PHE A 305 -18.94 0.97 10.64
N PRO A 306 -18.31 1.23 9.47
CA PRO A 306 -16.87 1.18 9.16
C PRO A 306 -16.13 2.52 9.39
N TRP A 307 -16.85 3.61 9.63
CA TRP A 307 -16.29 4.97 9.75
C TRP A 307 -15.29 5.11 10.90
N ARG A 308 -15.51 4.36 11.98
CA ARG A 308 -14.59 4.26 13.10
C ARG A 308 -13.16 3.90 12.69
N GLN A 309 -13.00 2.97 11.75
CA GLN A 309 -11.68 2.51 11.27
C GLN A 309 -11.12 3.45 10.19
N ARG A 310 -11.99 3.96 9.31
CA ARG A 310 -11.58 4.85 8.21
C ARG A 310 -11.05 6.18 8.72
N VAL A 311 -11.76 6.81 9.66
CA VAL A 311 -11.45 8.17 10.16
C VAL A 311 -10.61 8.13 11.44
N GLY A 312 -10.97 7.26 12.37
CA GLY A 312 -10.41 7.26 13.72
C GLY A 312 -8.98 6.71 13.83
N ILE A 313 -8.39 6.85 15.02
CA ILE A 313 -7.11 6.21 15.36
C ILE A 313 -7.38 4.91 16.09
N TRP A 314 -6.94 3.79 15.51
CA TRP A 314 -7.11 2.44 16.09
C TRP A 314 -5.80 1.84 16.58
N GLU A 315 -4.69 2.21 15.95
CA GLU A 315 -3.37 1.70 16.27
C GLU A 315 -2.29 2.74 15.97
N PRO A 316 -1.02 2.52 16.39
CA PRO A 316 0.06 3.47 16.19
C PRO A 316 0.28 3.90 14.73
N LEU A 317 0.06 3.01 13.75
CA LEU A 317 0.18 3.35 12.32
C LEU A 317 -0.83 4.42 11.88
N ASP A 318 -2.07 4.39 12.38
CA ASP A 318 -3.04 5.46 12.07
C ASP A 318 -2.57 6.80 12.62
N GLY A 319 -2.05 6.78 13.84
CA GLY A 319 -1.55 7.98 14.50
C GLY A 319 -0.33 8.57 13.80
N ILE A 320 0.63 7.74 13.38
CA ILE A 320 1.80 8.19 12.59
C ILE A 320 1.35 8.88 11.30
N LEU A 321 0.43 8.28 10.54
CA LEU A 321 -0.04 8.82 9.27
C LEU A 321 -0.76 10.17 9.46
N LEU A 322 -1.63 10.28 10.46
CA LEU A 322 -2.34 11.54 10.75
C LEU A 322 -1.40 12.60 11.32
N GLY A 323 -0.43 12.22 12.16
CA GLY A 323 0.61 13.11 12.67
C GLY A 323 1.49 13.68 11.56
N ALA A 324 1.95 12.83 10.63
CA ALA A 324 2.70 13.26 9.46
C ALA A 324 1.86 14.16 8.53
N ALA A 325 0.57 13.84 8.33
CA ALA A 325 -0.33 14.67 7.53
C ALA A 325 -0.60 16.03 8.19
N SER A 326 -0.78 16.07 9.51
CA SER A 326 -0.87 17.34 10.26
C SER A 326 0.40 18.19 10.06
N ALA A 327 1.59 17.57 10.14
CA ALA A 327 2.85 18.25 9.89
C ALA A 327 3.00 18.80 8.47
N VAL A 328 2.41 18.16 7.44
CA VAL A 328 2.33 18.75 6.09
C VAL A 328 1.61 20.08 6.12
N GLY A 329 0.42 20.14 6.74
CA GLY A 329 -0.35 21.38 6.87
C GLY A 329 0.44 22.48 7.55
N PHE A 330 1.14 22.15 8.64
CA PHE A 330 2.02 23.07 9.35
C PHE A 330 3.16 23.57 8.47
N THR A 331 3.91 22.64 7.86
CA THR A 331 5.08 22.96 7.03
C THR A 331 4.70 23.88 5.87
N LEU A 332 3.56 23.64 5.23
CA LEU A 332 3.09 24.47 4.11
C LEU A 332 2.75 25.89 4.56
N VAL A 333 1.98 26.06 5.64
CA VAL A 333 1.61 27.40 6.14
C VAL A 333 2.83 28.15 6.64
N GLU A 334 3.68 27.49 7.42
CA GLU A 334 4.88 28.11 7.99
C GLU A 334 5.88 28.49 6.89
N THR A 335 6.17 27.58 5.96
CA THR A 335 7.17 27.82 4.92
C THR A 335 6.69 28.85 3.89
N LEU A 336 5.45 28.74 3.39
CA LEU A 336 4.93 29.67 2.39
C LEU A 336 4.44 31.00 2.98
N GLY A 337 4.03 31.00 4.25
CA GLY A 337 3.48 32.18 4.92
C GLY A 337 4.51 33.02 5.67
N GLN A 338 5.61 32.42 6.12
CA GLN A 338 6.63 33.11 6.93
C GLN A 338 8.01 33.05 6.27
N TYR A 339 8.60 31.86 6.12
CA TYR A 339 10.01 31.74 5.74
C TYR A 339 10.32 32.20 4.31
N VAL A 340 9.53 31.78 3.33
CA VAL A 340 9.74 32.18 1.92
C VAL A 340 9.49 33.68 1.73
N PRO A 341 8.39 34.28 2.23
CA PRO A 341 8.22 35.73 2.17
C PRO A 341 9.31 36.51 2.91
N GLU A 342 9.77 36.06 4.08
CA GLU A 342 10.80 36.74 4.86
C GLU A 342 12.13 36.82 4.09
N ILE A 343 12.62 35.70 3.56
CA ILE A 343 13.88 35.70 2.79
C ILE A 343 13.72 36.49 1.48
N MET A 344 12.56 36.39 0.81
CA MET A 344 12.27 37.15 -0.40
C MET A 344 12.31 38.66 -0.12
N ASN A 345 11.65 39.13 0.94
CA ASN A 345 11.59 40.55 1.29
C ASN A 345 12.97 41.09 1.68
N ASN A 346 13.72 40.36 2.51
CA ASN A 346 15.06 40.76 2.95
C ASN A 346 16.04 40.93 1.78
N VAL A 347 15.99 40.01 0.81
CA VAL A 347 16.89 40.04 -0.36
C VAL A 347 16.40 41.03 -1.42
N THR A 348 15.09 41.14 -1.62
CA THR A 348 14.52 42.08 -2.62
C THR A 348 14.93 43.51 -2.31
N LEU A 349 14.96 43.89 -1.03
CA LEU A 349 15.42 45.20 -0.58
C LEU A 349 16.90 45.48 -0.89
N GLN A 350 17.73 44.44 -1.02
CA GLN A 350 19.19 44.58 -1.20
C GLN A 350 19.63 44.38 -2.65
N SER A 351 19.02 43.42 -3.35
CA SER A 351 19.53 42.90 -4.63
C SER A 351 18.46 42.76 -5.72
N GLY A 352 17.25 43.27 -5.47
CA GLY A 352 16.15 43.26 -6.42
C GLY A 352 15.31 41.98 -6.41
N GLU A 353 14.14 42.08 -7.03
CA GLU A 353 13.06 41.09 -6.92
C GLU A 353 13.46 39.70 -7.46
N GLY A 354 14.18 39.65 -8.59
CA GLY A 354 14.60 38.39 -9.20
C GLY A 354 15.50 37.53 -8.32
N GLN A 355 16.42 38.16 -7.56
CA GLN A 355 17.25 37.43 -6.59
C GLN A 355 16.45 36.98 -5.37
N GLY A 356 15.52 37.83 -4.90
CA GLY A 356 14.62 37.47 -3.80
C GLY A 356 13.81 36.21 -4.12
N GLN A 357 13.16 36.19 -5.29
CA GLN A 357 12.38 35.04 -5.76
C GLN A 357 13.23 33.76 -5.87
N LEU A 358 14.45 33.86 -6.41
CA LEU A 358 15.35 32.71 -6.54
C LEU A 358 15.74 32.13 -5.17
N LEU A 359 16.12 32.98 -4.22
CA LEU A 359 16.50 32.52 -2.87
C LEU A 359 15.29 31.98 -2.09
N GLY A 360 14.11 32.57 -2.28
CA GLY A 360 12.85 32.02 -1.76
C GLY A 360 12.61 30.58 -2.22
N LEU A 361 12.78 30.33 -3.53
CA LEU A 361 12.64 28.99 -4.09
C LEU A 361 13.73 28.02 -3.58
N GLN A 362 14.99 28.47 -3.49
CA GLN A 362 16.10 27.68 -2.96
C GLN A 362 15.93 27.31 -1.49
N LEU A 363 15.23 28.13 -0.70
CA LEU A 363 14.87 27.83 0.69
C LEU A 363 13.67 26.88 0.78
N LEU A 364 12.66 27.09 -0.08
CA LEU A 364 11.42 26.30 -0.09
C LEU A 364 11.70 24.81 -0.25
N ILE A 365 12.50 24.43 -1.24
CA ILE A 365 12.78 23.03 -1.59
C ILE A 365 13.34 22.24 -0.40
N PRO A 366 14.47 22.63 0.24
CA PRO A 366 15.04 21.90 1.37
C PRO A 366 14.17 21.95 2.63
N ARG A 367 13.41 23.03 2.88
CA ARG A 367 12.46 23.07 4.01
C ARG A 367 11.35 22.03 3.86
N VAL A 368 10.74 21.97 2.68
CA VAL A 368 9.63 21.04 2.43
C VAL A 368 10.12 19.59 2.37
N LEU A 369 11.21 19.31 1.65
CA LEU A 369 11.79 17.96 1.59
C LEU A 369 12.34 17.50 2.94
N GLY A 370 13.04 18.39 3.64
CA GLY A 370 13.63 18.12 4.95
C GLY A 370 12.60 17.86 6.05
N SER A 371 11.33 18.23 5.83
CA SER A 371 10.25 18.00 6.79
C SER A 371 10.06 16.53 7.19
N VAL A 372 10.45 15.57 6.34
CA VAL A 372 10.46 14.12 6.68
C VAL A 372 11.35 13.83 7.89
N ALA A 373 12.48 14.53 8.00
CA ALA A 373 13.42 14.46 9.12
C ALA A 373 13.17 15.56 10.17
N GLY A 374 12.21 16.46 9.93
CA GLY A 374 11.79 17.53 10.82
C GLY A 374 10.34 17.33 11.30
N HIS A 375 9.43 18.22 10.92
CA HIS A 375 8.06 18.22 11.42
C HIS A 375 7.31 16.88 11.27
N MET A 376 7.46 16.16 10.14
CA MET A 376 6.80 14.85 9.98
C MET A 376 7.41 13.80 10.92
N ALA A 377 8.71 13.91 11.24
CA ALA A 377 9.34 13.02 12.21
C ALA A 377 8.77 13.22 13.61
N TYR A 378 8.74 14.46 14.11
CA TYR A 378 8.24 14.75 15.47
C TYR A 378 6.75 14.48 15.60
N SER A 379 5.95 14.96 14.66
CA SER A 379 4.50 14.82 14.75
C SER A 379 4.04 13.41 14.39
N GLY A 380 4.75 12.70 13.50
CA GLY A 380 4.54 11.27 13.25
C GLY A 380 4.93 10.44 14.49
N TYR A 381 6.03 10.77 15.15
CA TYR A 381 6.46 10.14 16.40
C TYR A 381 5.46 10.38 17.54
N LEU A 382 4.96 11.60 17.71
CA LEU A 382 3.85 11.89 18.65
C LEU A 382 2.59 11.09 18.27
N GLY A 383 2.27 11.03 16.97
CA GLY A 383 1.20 10.23 16.42
C GLY A 383 1.29 8.74 16.82
N TYR A 384 2.50 8.16 16.83
CA TYR A 384 2.73 6.81 17.34
C TYR A 384 2.24 6.64 18.78
N PHE A 385 2.56 7.57 19.69
CA PHE A 385 2.11 7.49 21.09
C PHE A 385 0.59 7.68 21.22
N ILE A 386 0.00 8.57 20.41
CA ILE A 386 -1.46 8.72 20.36
C ILE A 386 -2.11 7.39 19.98
N GLY A 387 -1.63 6.73 18.92
CA GLY A 387 -2.16 5.42 18.54
C GLY A 387 -1.81 4.28 19.52
N LEU A 388 -0.66 4.33 20.17
CA LEU A 388 -0.28 3.36 21.22
C LEU A 388 -1.19 3.46 22.44
N SER A 389 -1.64 4.68 22.78
CA SER A 389 -2.59 4.90 23.88
C SER A 389 -3.94 4.19 23.65
N VAL A 390 -4.33 3.98 22.38
CA VAL A 390 -5.51 3.19 22.00
C VAL A 390 -5.32 1.72 22.36
N LEU A 391 -4.13 1.16 22.08
CA LEU A 391 -3.83 -0.24 22.35
C LEU A 391 -3.57 -0.52 23.84
N LYS A 392 -3.16 0.50 24.60
CA LYS A 392 -2.80 0.40 26.03
C LYS A 392 -3.57 1.41 26.89
N PRO A 393 -4.92 1.31 26.97
CA PRO A 393 -5.76 2.34 27.57
C PRO A 393 -5.50 2.60 29.06
N ARG A 394 -5.10 1.56 29.82
CA ARG A 394 -4.75 1.68 31.25
C ARG A 394 -3.55 2.61 31.50
N GLN A 395 -2.65 2.74 30.53
CA GLN A 395 -1.45 3.58 30.60
C GLN A 395 -1.54 4.79 29.66
N GLY A 396 -2.73 5.06 29.09
CA GLY A 396 -2.91 6.01 28.00
C GLY A 396 -2.38 7.41 28.31
N TRP A 397 -2.67 7.95 29.50
CA TRP A 397 -2.19 9.27 29.92
C TRP A 397 -0.67 9.35 30.01
N LEU A 398 -0.02 8.34 30.57
CA LEU A 398 1.44 8.28 30.68
C LEU A 398 2.08 8.20 29.29
N ILE A 399 1.51 7.37 28.40
CA ILE A 399 1.98 7.22 27.02
C ILE A 399 1.89 8.54 26.26
N LEU A 400 0.76 9.25 26.38
CA LEU A 400 0.56 10.55 25.74
C LEU A 400 1.55 11.60 26.28
N LEU A 401 1.75 11.65 27.61
CA LEU A 401 2.69 12.58 28.23
C LEU A 401 4.13 12.33 27.75
N ILE A 402 4.58 11.08 27.78
CA ILE A 402 5.93 10.70 27.31
C ILE A 402 6.09 11.05 25.83
N GLY A 403 5.11 10.72 25.00
CA GLY A 403 5.14 11.04 23.58
C GLY A 403 5.23 12.54 23.32
N TYR A 404 4.43 13.33 24.01
CA TYR A 404 4.41 14.79 23.85
C TYR A 404 5.73 15.43 24.29
N ILE A 405 6.25 15.07 25.47
CA ILE A 405 7.53 15.61 25.96
C ILE A 405 8.69 15.20 25.05
N SER A 406 8.76 13.93 24.64
CA SER A 406 9.88 13.45 23.82
C SER A 406 9.85 13.98 22.39
N ALA A 407 8.67 14.10 21.76
CA ALA A 407 8.55 14.77 20.46
C ALA A 407 8.92 16.25 20.53
N SER A 408 8.46 16.95 21.57
CA SER A 408 8.80 18.35 21.81
C SER A 408 10.29 18.57 22.05
N ALA A 409 10.96 17.64 22.72
CA ALA A 409 12.40 17.69 22.95
C ALA A 409 13.21 17.53 21.65
N LEU A 410 12.81 16.60 20.78
CA LEU A 410 13.44 16.44 19.46
C LEU A 410 13.27 17.70 18.60
N HIS A 411 12.09 18.29 18.61
CA HIS A 411 11.81 19.54 17.90
C HIS A 411 12.62 20.71 18.45
N ALA A 412 12.66 20.86 19.78
CA ALA A 412 13.47 21.87 20.45
C ALA A 412 14.96 21.75 20.09
N LEU A 413 15.46 20.52 20.03
CA LEU A 413 16.85 20.23 19.68
C LEU A 413 17.15 20.65 18.23
N TRP A 414 16.23 20.39 17.29
CA TRP A 414 16.36 20.86 15.90
C TRP A 414 16.45 22.38 15.84
N ASN A 415 15.49 23.09 16.46
CA ASN A 415 15.49 24.55 16.43
C ASN A 415 16.75 25.12 17.09
N THR A 416 17.14 24.62 18.26
CA THR A 416 18.33 25.08 18.99
C THR A 416 19.61 24.87 18.18
N THR A 417 19.80 23.68 17.60
CA THR A 417 21.01 23.39 16.80
C THR A 417 21.04 24.14 15.47
N GLY A 418 19.87 24.50 14.93
CA GLY A 418 19.74 25.36 13.75
C GLY A 418 20.35 26.75 13.92
N TYR A 419 20.41 27.27 15.15
CA TYR A 419 21.10 28.55 15.46
C TYR A 419 22.62 28.42 15.52
N ILE A 420 23.16 27.20 15.60
CA ILE A 420 24.56 26.97 16.00
C ILE A 420 25.38 26.39 14.86
N SER A 421 24.89 25.31 14.23
CA SER A 421 25.66 24.60 13.22
C SER A 421 24.76 23.76 12.31
N GLY A 422 24.89 23.97 11.00
CA GLY A 422 24.22 23.13 10.00
C GLY A 422 24.65 21.66 10.05
N LEU A 423 25.88 21.36 10.50
CA LEU A 423 26.34 19.97 10.67
C LEU A 423 25.63 19.29 11.85
N LEU A 424 25.52 19.98 13.00
CA LEU A 424 24.77 19.46 14.14
C LEU A 424 23.28 19.31 13.79
N LEU A 425 22.72 20.27 13.07
CA LEU A 425 21.34 20.20 12.57
C LEU A 425 21.12 18.95 11.71
N ALA A 426 22.05 18.62 10.81
CA ALA A 426 21.97 17.40 9.99
C ALA A 426 21.99 16.13 10.87
N ILE A 427 22.83 16.08 11.91
CA ILE A 427 22.87 14.96 12.87
C ILE A 427 21.54 14.83 13.61
N VAL A 428 20.98 15.95 14.07
CA VAL A 428 19.66 15.96 14.73
C VAL A 428 18.56 15.53 13.77
N GLY A 429 18.63 15.89 12.48
CA GLY A 429 17.72 15.40 11.45
C GLY A 429 17.76 13.88 11.29
N VAL A 430 18.97 13.31 11.20
CA VAL A 430 19.14 11.85 11.13
C VAL A 430 18.57 11.17 12.37
N LEU A 431 18.85 11.72 13.57
CA LEU A 431 18.30 11.22 14.82
C LEU A 431 16.76 11.27 14.83
N SER A 432 16.18 12.39 14.40
CA SER A 432 14.74 12.61 14.32
C SER A 432 14.07 11.60 13.40
N TYR A 433 14.63 11.40 12.20
CA TYR A 433 14.16 10.39 11.27
C TYR A 433 14.31 8.97 11.83
N ALA A 434 15.40 8.66 12.54
CA ALA A 434 15.60 7.37 13.17
C ALA A 434 14.51 7.07 14.23
N PHE A 435 14.08 8.08 15.00
CA PHE A 435 12.95 7.96 15.93
C PHE A 435 11.64 7.66 15.21
N LEU A 436 11.34 8.37 14.11
CA LEU A 436 10.17 8.08 13.27
C LEU A 436 10.23 6.66 12.69
N ALA A 437 11.36 6.27 12.11
CA ALA A 437 11.55 4.96 11.51
C ALA A 437 11.40 3.84 12.55
N ALA A 438 12.00 4.00 13.74
CA ALA A 438 11.84 3.08 14.85
C ALA A 438 10.38 2.97 15.32
N ALA A 439 9.67 4.10 15.40
CA ALA A 439 8.25 4.11 15.72
C ALA A 439 7.41 3.39 14.66
N ILE A 440 7.69 3.57 13.37
CA ILE A 440 7.03 2.84 12.28
C ILE A 440 7.28 1.33 12.39
N LEU A 441 8.53 0.91 12.58
CA LEU A 441 8.87 -0.51 12.72
C LEU A 441 8.16 -1.13 13.94
N LYS A 442 8.14 -0.41 15.07
CA LYS A 442 7.46 -0.88 16.28
C LYS A 442 5.94 -0.90 16.10
N ALA A 443 5.37 0.11 15.44
CA ALA A 443 3.95 0.18 15.10
C ALA A 443 3.51 -1.01 14.26
N ARG A 444 4.30 -1.39 13.26
CA ARG A 444 4.05 -2.56 12.40
C ARG A 444 4.08 -3.86 13.20
N ALA A 445 5.03 -4.00 14.12
CA ALA A 445 5.12 -5.17 14.99
C ALA A 445 3.93 -5.29 15.95
N LEU A 446 3.38 -4.16 16.41
CA LEU A 446 2.25 -4.10 17.35
C LEU A 446 0.87 -4.12 16.68
N SER A 447 0.81 -3.94 15.35
CA SER A 447 -0.45 -3.76 14.62
C SER A 447 -1.35 -5.00 14.70
N PRO A 448 -2.61 -4.88 15.20
CA PRO A 448 -3.58 -5.98 15.13
C PRO A 448 -3.92 -6.40 13.69
N THR A 449 -3.71 -5.52 12.71
CA THR A 449 -3.92 -5.78 11.28
C THR A 449 -2.62 -6.06 10.53
N ARG A 450 -1.57 -6.56 11.20
CA ARG A 450 -0.26 -6.84 10.59
C ARG A 450 -0.34 -7.72 9.36
N SER A 451 -1.23 -8.72 9.32
CA SER A 451 -1.43 -9.60 8.15
C SER A 451 -1.93 -8.86 6.90
N GLN A 452 -2.51 -7.67 7.07
CA GLN A 452 -3.01 -6.81 6.00
C GLN A 452 -1.99 -5.72 5.61
N ASN A 453 -0.86 -5.63 6.31
CA ASN A 453 0.14 -4.59 6.07
C ASN A 453 0.90 -4.89 4.77
N PHE A 454 0.82 -3.97 3.82
CA PHE A 454 1.41 -4.16 2.49
C PHE A 454 2.92 -3.91 2.46
N ALA A 455 3.48 -3.25 3.48
CA ALA A 455 4.92 -3.04 3.60
C ALA A 455 5.65 -4.23 4.26
N THR A 456 4.94 -5.16 4.93
CA THR A 456 5.54 -6.36 5.55
C THR A 456 5.90 -7.47 4.56
N ARG A 457 5.55 -7.35 3.28
CA ARG A 457 5.86 -8.35 2.25
C ARG A 457 7.23 -8.17 1.56
N PHE A 458 8.12 -7.33 2.08
CA PHE A 458 9.45 -7.13 1.50
C PHE A 458 10.46 -8.24 1.82
N PHE A 459 10.15 -9.13 2.78
CA PHE A 459 10.90 -10.36 2.98
C PHE A 459 9.90 -11.51 2.84
N GLY A 460 10.09 -12.32 1.81
CA GLY A 460 9.38 -13.58 1.66
C GLY A 460 9.90 -14.55 2.72
N ASP A 461 8.98 -15.07 3.51
CA ASP A 461 9.13 -16.38 4.16
C ASP A 461 8.25 -17.36 3.39
#